data_AF-A0A199NZA6-F1
#
_entry.id   AF-A0A199NZA6-F1
#
_cell.length_a   1.000
_cell.length_b   1.000
_cell.length_c   1.000
_cell.angle_alpha   90.00
_cell.angle_beta   90.00
_cell.angle_gamma   90.00
#
_symmetry.space_group_name_H-M   'P 1'
#
loop_
_entity.id
_entity.type
_entity.pdbx_description
1 polymer ?
#
loop_
_entity_poly.entity_id
_entity_poly.type
_entity_poly.pdbx_seq_one_letter_code
_entity_poly.pdbx_strand_id
1 'polypeptide(L)'
;MAVYIDDAVHPWRGQRWGHLLADTLDELHAMAARLGIPRRAFQNKRSGAHYDVPAALRDEAIRLGALPVSRHTDRALMKALIHQARAQARGEMD
;
A
#
# COMPACT_ATOMS: atom_id res chain seq x y z
N MET A 1 -13.75 3.46 0.16
CA MET A 1 -12.73 4.50 0.27
C MET A 1 -11.93 4.23 1.52
N ALA A 2 -10.88 3.43 1.33
CA ALA A 2 -10.06 2.82 2.35
C ALA A 2 -8.60 2.73 1.89
N VAL A 3 -7.70 2.69 2.87
CA VAL A 3 -6.28 2.41 2.67
C VAL A 3 -5.97 1.07 3.31
N TYR A 4 -5.14 0.27 2.65
CA TYR A 4 -4.78 -1.08 3.06
C TYR A 4 -3.27 -1.18 3.24
N ILE A 5 -2.84 -1.94 4.23
CA ILE A 5 -1.43 -2.24 4.50
C ILE A 5 -1.26 -3.76 4.60
N ASP A 6 -0.39 -4.31 3.75
CA ASP A 6 -0.13 -5.75 3.77
C ASP A 6 0.94 -6.16 4.81
N ASP A 7 1.10 -7.46 4.98
CA ASP A 7 2.17 -8.00 5.82
C ASP A 7 3.55 -7.65 5.25
N ALA A 8 4.42 -7.11 6.10
CA ALA A 8 5.79 -6.80 5.74
C ALA A 8 6.64 -8.07 5.65
N VAL A 9 6.59 -8.74 4.50
CA VAL A 9 7.27 -10.03 4.26
C VAL A 9 8.49 -9.93 3.34
N HIS A 10 8.66 -8.84 2.59
CA HIS A 10 9.72 -8.71 1.59
C HIS A 10 11.04 -8.27 2.23
N PRO A 11 12.10 -9.07 2.22
CA PRO A 11 13.37 -8.69 2.83
C PRO A 11 14.15 -7.72 1.93
N TRP A 12 14.51 -6.55 2.46
CA TRP A 12 15.38 -5.59 1.78
C TRP A 12 16.09 -4.66 2.78
N ARG A 13 17.40 -4.47 2.59
CA ARG A 13 18.27 -3.62 3.43
C ARG A 13 18.14 -3.88 4.94
N GLY A 14 18.14 -5.15 5.34
CA GLY A 14 18.09 -5.56 6.76
C GLY A 14 16.72 -5.39 7.42
N GLN A 15 15.68 -5.06 6.65
CA GLN A 15 14.31 -4.88 7.14
C GLN A 15 13.34 -5.70 6.28
N ARG A 16 12.12 -5.86 6.77
CA ARG A 16 11.02 -6.37 5.96
C ARG A 16 10.11 -5.24 5.51
N TRP A 17 9.53 -5.39 4.34
CA TRP A 17 8.72 -4.37 3.68
C TRP A 17 7.37 -4.96 3.25
N GLY A 18 6.34 -4.15 3.48
CA GLY A 18 4.99 -4.34 2.97
C GLY A 18 4.61 -3.21 2.01
N HIS A 19 3.35 -3.16 1.62
CA HIS A 19 2.83 -2.25 0.63
C HIS A 19 1.58 -1.56 1.15
N LEU A 20 1.54 -0.25 0.93
CA LEU A 20 0.35 0.56 1.10
C LEU A 20 -0.40 0.62 -0.22
N LEU A 21 -1.70 0.35 -0.19
CA LEU A 21 -2.63 0.34 -1.32
C LEU A 21 -3.89 1.12 -0.93
N ALA A 22 -4.66 1.63 -1.87
CA ALA A 22 -5.92 2.32 -1.55
C ALA A 22 -6.93 2.26 -2.69
N ASP A 23 -8.16 2.67 -2.41
CA ASP A 23 -9.24 2.83 -3.40
C ASP A 23 -8.93 3.93 -4.41
N THR A 24 -8.33 5.04 -3.94
CA THR A 24 -7.91 6.16 -4.78
C THR A 24 -6.44 6.54 -4.55
N LEU A 25 -5.82 7.22 -5.52
CA LEU A 25 -4.45 7.72 -5.36
C LEU A 25 -4.35 8.81 -4.29
N ASP A 26 -5.39 9.62 -4.13
CA ASP A 26 -5.44 10.68 -3.11
C ASP A 26 -5.40 10.10 -1.70
N GLU A 27 -6.17 9.06 -1.41
CA GLU A 27 -6.12 8.36 -0.13
C GLU A 27 -4.76 7.72 0.12
N LEU A 28 -4.18 7.11 -0.92
CA LEU A 28 -2.85 6.51 -0.85
C LEU A 28 -1.78 7.56 -0.50
N HIS A 29 -1.83 8.74 -1.15
CA HIS A 29 -0.91 9.83 -0.89
C HIS A 29 -1.12 10.46 0.48
N ALA A 30 -2.37 10.65 0.90
CA ALA A 30 -2.71 11.20 2.20
C ALA A 30 -2.21 10.31 3.34
N MET A 31 -2.39 8.99 3.26
CA MET A 31 -1.88 8.07 4.27
C MET A 31 -0.35 8.03 4.28
N ALA A 32 0.30 7.99 3.11
CA ALA A 32 1.76 8.03 3.03
C ALA A 32 2.34 9.30 3.69
N ALA A 33 1.71 10.46 3.46
CA ALA A 33 2.11 11.71 4.10
C ALA A 33 1.97 11.67 5.62
N ARG A 34 0.87 11.08 6.15
CA ARG A 34 0.66 10.89 7.59
C ARG A 34 1.69 9.95 8.22
N LEU A 35 2.18 8.97 7.47
CA LEU A 35 3.28 8.07 7.86
C LEU A 35 4.67 8.71 7.73
N GLY A 36 4.78 9.95 7.26
CA GLY A 36 6.05 10.62 7.00
C GLY A 36 6.80 10.07 5.78
N ILE A 37 6.13 9.29 4.92
CA ILE A 37 6.71 8.75 3.69
C ILE A 37 6.64 9.83 2.61
N PRO A 38 7.78 10.25 2.01
CA PRO A 38 7.79 11.35 1.07
C PRO A 38 7.13 10.96 -0.27
N ARG A 39 6.48 11.93 -0.93
CA ARG A 39 5.79 11.73 -2.23
C ARG A 39 6.67 11.08 -3.31
N ARG A 40 7.98 11.34 -3.29
CA ARG A 40 8.97 10.73 -4.22
C ARG A 40 9.14 9.22 -4.07
N ALA A 41 8.72 8.65 -2.94
CA ALA A 41 8.73 7.20 -2.70
C ALA A 41 7.51 6.50 -3.33
N PHE A 42 6.59 7.24 -3.94
CA PHE A 42 5.48 6.66 -4.67
C PHE A 42 5.96 5.85 -5.86
N GLN A 43 5.50 4.61 -5.94
CA GLN A 43 5.80 3.69 -7.01
C GLN A 43 4.63 3.62 -7.97
N ASN A 44 4.65 4.45 -9.03
CA ASN A 44 3.75 4.27 -10.16
C ASN A 44 4.35 3.26 -11.14
N LYS A 45 3.99 1.98 -11.02
CA LYS A 45 4.57 0.88 -11.81
C LYS A 45 3.47 0.04 -12.47
N ARG A 46 3.80 -0.64 -13.57
CA ARG A 46 2.90 -1.61 -14.24
C ARG A 46 2.40 -2.72 -13.29
N SER A 47 3.16 -3.04 -12.26
CA SER A 47 2.78 -3.99 -11.21
C SER A 47 1.67 -3.47 -10.29
N GLY A 48 1.49 -2.15 -10.19
CA GLY A 48 0.48 -1.45 -9.39
C GLY A 48 1.02 -0.17 -8.75
N ALA A 49 0.16 0.83 -8.55
CA ALA A 49 0.44 2.04 -7.79
C ALA A 49 0.48 1.74 -6.28
N HIS A 50 1.57 2.09 -5.59
CA HIS A 50 1.74 1.79 -4.15
C HIS A 50 2.83 2.65 -3.50
N TYR A 51 2.96 2.52 -2.17
CA TYR A 51 4.18 2.84 -1.43
C TYR A 51 4.71 1.59 -0.74
N ASP A 52 6.03 1.44 -0.69
CA ASP A 52 6.68 0.44 0.15
C ASP A 52 6.78 0.98 1.60
N VAL A 53 6.39 0.16 2.57
CA VAL A 53 6.33 0.53 3.98
C VAL A 53 7.21 -0.44 4.79
N PRO A 54 8.22 0.05 5.55
CA PRO A 54 9.02 -0.81 6.42
C PRO A 54 8.16 -1.37 7.56
N ALA A 55 8.48 -2.57 8.03
CA ALA A 55 7.71 -3.27 9.07
C ALA A 55 7.43 -2.41 10.33
N ALA A 56 8.38 -1.55 10.73
CA ALA A 56 8.24 -0.67 11.88
C ALA A 56 7.10 0.37 11.75
N LEU A 57 6.67 0.70 10.52
CA LEU A 57 5.59 1.65 10.27
C LEU A 57 4.23 0.97 10.07
N ARG A 58 4.16 -0.37 10.01
CA ARG A 58 2.90 -1.09 9.78
C ARG A 58 1.86 -0.84 10.88
N ASP A 59 2.27 -0.95 12.13
CA ASP A 59 1.35 -0.75 13.26
C ASP A 59 0.88 0.71 13.37
N GLU A 60 1.74 1.66 12.98
CA GLU A 60 1.34 3.07 12.88
C GLU A 60 0.33 3.28 11.75
N ALA A 61 0.51 2.65 10.59
CA ALA A 61 -0.47 2.71 9.50
C ALA A 61 -1.84 2.21 9.97
N ILE A 62 -1.87 1.11 10.73
CA ILE A 62 -3.10 0.58 11.31
C ILE A 62 -3.72 1.56 12.31
N ARG A 63 -2.93 2.15 13.22
CA ARG A 63 -3.41 3.19 14.15
C ARG A 63 -3.97 4.42 13.44
N LEU A 64 -3.42 4.77 12.27
CA LEU A 64 -3.89 5.89 11.46
C LEU A 64 -5.12 5.56 10.61
N GLY A 65 -5.59 4.30 10.62
CA GLY A 65 -6.82 3.85 9.97
C GLY A 65 -6.60 2.98 8.72
N ALA A 66 -5.37 2.57 8.41
CA ALA A 66 -5.15 1.58 7.35
C ALA A 66 -5.67 0.21 7.78
N LEU A 67 -6.39 -0.46 6.87
CA LEU A 67 -6.91 -1.80 7.09
C LEU A 67 -5.79 -2.83 6.86
N PRO A 68 -5.47 -3.67 7.86
CA PRO A 68 -4.50 -4.74 7.66
C PRO A 68 -5.08 -5.79 6.70
N VAL A 69 -4.26 -6.24 5.76
CA VAL A 69 -4.62 -7.30 4.82
C VAL A 69 -3.50 -8.33 4.75
N SER A 70 -3.84 -9.62 4.81
CA SER A 70 -2.86 -10.68 4.65
C SER A 70 -2.96 -11.35 3.28
N ARG A 71 -1.81 -11.57 2.66
CA ARG A 71 -1.69 -12.36 1.43
C ARG A 71 -2.06 -13.83 1.66
N HIS A 72 -2.05 -14.30 2.92
CA HIS A 72 -2.31 -15.68 3.27
C HIS A 72 -3.79 -15.94 3.55
N THR A 73 -4.46 -15.05 4.30
CA THR A 73 -5.87 -15.20 4.69
C THR A 73 -6.83 -14.48 3.74
N ASP A 74 -6.42 -13.36 3.14
CA ASP A 74 -7.31 -12.45 2.41
C ASP A 74 -7.04 -12.45 0.90
N ARG A 75 -6.76 -13.64 0.34
CA ARG A 75 -6.31 -13.79 -1.06
C ARG A 75 -7.23 -13.13 -2.09
N ALA A 76 -8.54 -13.22 -1.90
CA ALA A 76 -9.51 -12.63 -2.82
C ALA A 76 -9.45 -11.10 -2.79
N LEU A 77 -9.41 -10.51 -1.58
CA LEU A 77 -9.24 -9.08 -1.39
C LEU A 77 -7.90 -8.61 -1.98
N MET A 78 -6.81 -9.32 -1.71
CA MET A 78 -5.52 -8.94 -2.29
C MET A 78 -5.52 -8.95 -3.82
N LYS A 79 -6.18 -9.92 -4.44
CA LYS A 79 -6.30 -9.95 -5.91
C LYS A 79 -7.05 -8.74 -6.43
N ALA A 80 -8.12 -8.32 -5.75
CA ALA A 80 -8.88 -7.12 -6.10
C ALA A 80 -8.02 -5.84 -5.93
N LEU A 81 -7.32 -5.70 -4.80
CA LEU A 81 -6.44 -4.55 -4.55
C LEU A 81 -5.29 -4.45 -5.57
N ILE A 82 -4.70 -5.59 -5.98
CA ILE A 82 -3.69 -5.60 -7.04
C ILE A 82 -4.28 -5.18 -8.39
N HIS A 83 -5.49 -5.63 -8.72
CA HIS A 83 -6.17 -5.21 -9.94
C HIS A 83 -6.43 -3.70 -9.93
N GLN A 84 -6.94 -3.17 -8.82
CA GLN A 84 -7.19 -1.76 -8.60
C GLN A 84 -5.90 -0.94 -8.72
N ALA A 85 -4.84 -1.31 -8.00
CA ALA A 85 -3.54 -0.64 -8.06
C ALA A 85 -2.97 -0.59 -9.49
N ARG A 86 -3.17 -1.65 -10.28
CA ARG A 86 -2.74 -1.68 -11.68
C ARG A 86 -3.57 -0.76 -12.58
N ALA A 87 -4.88 -0.63 -12.34
CA ALA A 87 -5.73 0.32 -13.06
C ALA A 87 -5.35 1.77 -12.72
N GLN A 88 -5.12 2.09 -11.43
CA GLN A 88 -4.59 3.39 -11.00
C GLN A 88 -3.26 3.72 -11.69
N ALA A 89 -2.34 2.75 -11.78
CA ALA A 89 -1.05 2.95 -12.43
C ALA A 89 -1.15 3.22 -13.94
N ARG A 90 -2.24 2.77 -14.59
CA ARG A 90 -2.52 3.05 -16.00
C ARG A 90 -3.30 4.35 -16.20
N GLY A 91 -3.74 5.02 -15.14
CA GLY A 91 -4.62 6.18 -15.21
C GLY A 91 -6.06 5.83 -15.62
N GLU A 92 -6.49 4.60 -15.34
CA GLU A 92 -7.84 4.11 -15.69
C GLU A 92 -8.87 4.33 -14.56
N MET A 93 -8.44 4.88 -13.43
CA MET A 93 -9.30 5.23 -12.30
C MET A 93 -8.89 6.58 -11.75
N ASP A 94 -9.87 7.48 -11.69
CA ASP A 94 -9.82 8.79 -11.05
C ASP A 94 -10.30 8.68 -9.60
#